data_AF-A0A950KLA6-F1
#
_entry.id   AF-A0A950KLA6-F1
#
_cell.length_a   1.000
_cell.length_b   1.000
_cell.length_c   1.000
_cell.angle_alpha   90.00
_cell.angle_beta   90.00
_cell.angle_gamma   90.00
#
_symmetry.space_group_name_H-M   'P 1'
#
loop_
_entity.id
_entity.type
_entity.pdbx_description
1 polymer ?
#
loop_
_entity_poly.entity_id
_entity_poly.type
_entity_poly.pdbx_seq_one_letter_code
_entity_poly.pdbx_strand_id
1 'polypeptide(L)'
;MSDKRKRLVIKFGTGILTESASNTLATAQFERLTAEVAELVNVRGNECIVVSSGAVGAGLMLLGLPERPKDLSSIQACAAVGQSRLMLLYETLFARHQLRVAQLLLTHQDLDSRTRYRNARNTLEQLLRFRSVVPIINENDSVAVEELRFGDNDRLSAEVAIL
;
A
#
# COMPACT_ATOMS: atom_id res chain seq x y z
N MET A 1 -1.80 31.70 -10.05
CA MET A 1 -0.76 30.72 -10.41
C MET A 1 -1.44 29.36 -10.46
N SER A 2 -1.51 28.72 -11.63
CA SER A 2 -2.02 27.35 -11.72
C SER A 2 -0.98 26.45 -11.05
N ASP A 3 -1.29 25.96 -9.86
CA ASP A 3 -0.42 25.00 -9.17
C ASP A 3 -0.36 23.75 -10.06
N LYS A 4 0.82 23.46 -10.60
CA LYS A 4 1.02 22.39 -11.58
C LYS A 4 0.69 21.08 -10.88
N ARG A 5 -0.24 20.29 -11.43
CA ARG A 5 -0.59 18.97 -10.91
C ARG A 5 0.69 18.16 -10.66
N LYS A 6 0.92 17.75 -9.41
CA LYS A 6 2.06 16.90 -9.03
C LYS A 6 1.61 15.46 -8.91
N ARG A 7 2.49 14.54 -9.28
CA ARG A 7 2.38 13.13 -8.93
C ARG A 7 3.18 12.88 -7.65
N LEU A 8 2.53 12.29 -6.66
CA LEU A 8 3.07 12.07 -5.32
C LEU A 8 3.01 10.58 -5.00
N VAL A 9 4.17 9.97 -4.77
CA VAL A 9 4.26 8.63 -4.17
C VAL A 9 4.46 8.80 -2.66
N ILE A 10 3.54 8.26 -1.88
CA ILE A 10 3.46 8.45 -0.43
C ILE A 10 3.62 7.09 0.23
N LYS A 11 4.73 6.87 0.92
CA LYS A 11 5.01 5.61 1.59
C LYS A 11 4.55 5.65 3.05
N PHE A 12 3.75 4.67 3.43
CA PHE A 12 3.34 4.45 4.82
C PHE A 12 4.03 3.19 5.36
N GLY A 13 4.96 3.38 6.29
CA GLY A 13 5.71 2.30 6.91
C GLY A 13 4.93 1.59 8.02
N THR A 14 5.31 0.35 8.31
CA THR A 14 4.69 -0.46 9.38
C THR A 14 4.60 0.28 10.70
N GLY A 15 5.66 0.93 11.16
CA GLY A 15 5.66 1.65 12.45
C GLY A 15 4.66 2.82 12.54
N ILE A 16 4.15 3.32 11.42
CA ILE A 16 3.07 4.32 11.38
C ILE A 16 1.71 3.62 11.33
N LEU A 17 1.62 2.48 10.65
CA LEU A 17 0.36 1.79 10.40
C LEU A 17 -0.01 0.76 11.46
N THR A 18 0.91 0.39 12.35
CA THR A 18 0.67 -0.60 13.40
C THR A 18 0.87 -0.02 14.78
N GLU A 19 0.02 -0.41 15.72
CA GLU A 19 0.21 -0.14 17.14
C GLU A 19 1.22 -1.11 17.74
N SER A 20 2.39 -0.61 18.16
CA SER A 20 3.50 -1.43 18.65
C SER A 20 3.14 -2.34 19.83
N ALA A 21 2.16 -1.94 20.65
CA ALA A 21 1.74 -2.69 21.84
C ALA A 21 0.81 -3.88 21.51
N SER A 22 0.02 -3.77 20.44
CA SER A 22 -1.05 -4.72 20.12
C SER A 22 -0.83 -5.42 18.77
N ASN A 23 0.16 -5.00 17.99
CA ASN A 23 0.40 -5.39 16.60
C ASN A 23 -0.85 -5.25 15.71
N THR A 24 -1.79 -4.39 16.11
CA THR A 24 -3.01 -4.12 15.36
C THR A 24 -2.82 -2.94 14.42
N LEU A 25 -3.72 -2.78 13.44
CA LEU A 25 -3.73 -1.61 12.58
C LEU A 25 -4.14 -0.37 13.38
N ALA A 26 -3.31 0.66 13.35
CA ALA A 26 -3.53 1.94 14.04
C ALA A 26 -4.64 2.74 13.34
N THR A 27 -5.89 2.41 13.61
CA THR A 27 -7.06 2.90 12.85
C THR A 27 -7.13 4.43 12.82
N ALA A 28 -6.88 5.11 13.95
CA ALA A 28 -6.86 6.57 14.00
C ALA A 28 -5.78 7.18 13.08
N GLN A 29 -4.64 6.51 12.94
CA GLN A 29 -3.56 6.94 12.07
C GLN A 29 -3.92 6.72 10.59
N PHE A 30 -4.61 5.63 10.25
CA PHE A 30 -5.18 5.45 8.91
C PHE A 30 -6.20 6.54 8.59
N GLU A 31 -7.13 6.84 9.50
CA GLU A 31 -8.13 7.91 9.31
C GLU A 31 -7.45 9.23 8.99
N ARG A 32 -6.48 9.64 9.82
CA ARG A 32 -5.70 10.86 9.59
C ARG A 32 -5.00 10.87 8.23
N LEU A 33 -4.24 9.82 7.90
CA LEU A 33 -3.47 9.75 6.66
C LEU A 33 -4.37 9.74 5.42
N THR A 34 -5.49 9.01 5.45
CA THR A 34 -6.43 8.99 4.33
C THR A 34 -7.11 10.34 4.10
N ALA A 35 -7.42 11.08 5.18
CA ALA A 35 -7.93 12.44 5.09
C ALA A 35 -6.89 13.40 4.48
N GLU A 36 -5.64 13.32 4.91
CA GLU A 36 -4.53 14.13 4.35
C GLU A 36 -4.31 13.83 2.85
N VAL A 37 -4.29 12.55 2.46
CA VAL A 37 -4.19 12.15 1.04
C VAL A 37 -5.42 12.64 0.25
N ALA A 38 -6.62 12.52 0.82
CA ALA A 38 -7.84 12.99 0.17
C ALA A 38 -7.82 14.51 -0.06
N GLU A 39 -7.26 15.29 0.86
CA GLU A 39 -7.06 16.74 0.65
C GLU A 39 -6.11 17.02 -0.52
N LEU A 40 -4.98 16.30 -0.60
CA LEU A 40 -4.04 16.41 -1.72
C LEU A 40 -4.71 16.10 -3.08
N VAL A 41 -5.59 15.11 -3.12
CA VAL A 41 -6.31 14.74 -4.35
C VAL A 41 -7.43 15.74 -4.66
N ASN A 42 -8.37 15.94 -3.74
CA ASN A 42 -9.60 16.69 -4.00
C ASN A 42 -9.41 18.21 -4.02
N VAL A 43 -8.56 18.75 -3.14
CA VAL A 43 -8.35 20.20 -3.00
C VAL A 43 -7.19 20.66 -3.86
N ARG A 44 -6.05 19.97 -3.81
CA ARG A 44 -4.84 20.35 -4.57
C ARG A 44 -4.82 19.79 -5.99
N GLY A 45 -5.65 18.80 -6.29
CA GLY A 45 -5.76 18.21 -7.61
C GLY A 45 -4.57 17.32 -8.00
N ASN A 46 -3.79 16.84 -7.02
CA ASN A 46 -2.61 15.99 -7.21
C ASN A 46 -3.00 14.55 -7.57
N GLU A 47 -2.09 13.85 -8.24
CA GLU A 47 -2.13 12.40 -8.44
C GLU A 47 -1.39 11.72 -7.29
N CYS A 48 -2.10 11.09 -6.36
CA CYS A 48 -1.49 10.42 -5.21
C CYS A 48 -1.48 8.90 -5.41
N ILE A 49 -0.32 8.30 -5.17
CA ILE A 49 -0.08 6.85 -5.12
C ILE A 49 0.36 6.54 -3.69
N VAL A 50 -0.29 5.59 -3.05
CA VAL A 50 0.11 5.14 -1.72
C VAL A 50 0.90 3.85 -1.84
N VAL A 51 2.08 3.79 -1.22
CA VAL A 51 2.84 2.56 -1.02
C VAL A 51 2.69 2.17 0.45
N SER A 52 1.92 1.13 0.72
CA SER A 52 1.53 0.75 2.08
C SER A 52 2.46 -0.33 2.66
N SER A 53 2.26 -0.66 3.93
CA SER A 53 2.89 -1.77 4.65
C SER A 53 1.86 -2.34 5.65
N GLY A 54 2.27 -3.27 6.50
CA GLY A 54 1.44 -3.71 7.63
C GLY A 54 0.47 -4.87 7.35
N ALA A 55 0.47 -5.43 6.13
CA ALA A 55 -0.31 -6.62 5.80
C ALA A 55 0.00 -7.81 6.73
N VAL A 56 1.29 -8.15 6.92
CA VAL A 56 1.68 -9.23 7.86
C VAL A 56 1.16 -8.95 9.27
N GLY A 57 1.34 -7.73 9.78
CA GLY A 57 0.88 -7.34 11.13
C GLY A 57 -0.64 -7.50 11.30
N ALA A 58 -1.41 -7.04 10.32
CA ALA A 58 -2.86 -7.24 10.30
C ALA A 58 -3.26 -8.72 10.31
N GLY A 59 -2.52 -9.55 9.57
CA GLY A 59 -2.75 -11.00 9.51
C GLY A 59 -2.44 -11.72 10.83
N LEU A 60 -1.37 -11.32 11.52
CA LEU A 60 -0.99 -11.92 12.81
C LEU A 60 -2.13 -11.86 13.82
N MET A 61 -2.74 -10.68 13.96
CA MET A 61 -3.87 -10.49 14.87
C MET A 61 -5.07 -11.33 14.44
N LEU A 62 -5.42 -11.32 13.15
CA LEU A 62 -6.58 -12.04 12.63
C LEU A 62 -6.44 -13.56 12.74
N LEU A 63 -5.21 -14.08 12.67
CA LEU A 63 -4.89 -15.49 12.83
C LEU A 63 -4.64 -15.89 14.29
N GLY A 64 -4.70 -14.95 15.24
CA GLY A 64 -4.48 -15.22 16.66
C GLY A 64 -3.05 -15.63 17.00
N LEU A 65 -2.06 -15.19 16.20
CA LEU A 65 -0.66 -15.54 16.41
C LEU A 65 -0.02 -14.56 17.42
N PRO A 66 0.70 -15.06 18.44
CA PRO A 66 1.23 -14.22 19.53
C PRO A 66 2.43 -13.38 19.09
N GLU A 67 3.17 -13.83 18.08
CA GLU A 67 4.34 -13.15 17.53
C GLU A 67 4.45 -13.41 16.03
N ARG A 68 5.29 -12.63 15.34
CA ARG A 68 5.57 -12.81 13.93
C ARG A 68 6.25 -14.19 13.69
N PRO A 69 5.69 -15.07 12.83
CA PRO A 69 6.31 -16.32 12.46
C PRO A 69 7.68 -16.13 11.84
N LYS A 70 8.49 -17.19 11.92
CA LYS A 70 9.85 -17.22 11.35
C LYS A 70 9.90 -17.97 10.03
N ASP A 71 8.97 -18.90 9.79
CA ASP A 71 8.90 -19.61 8.53
C ASP A 71 8.17 -18.78 7.47
N LEU A 72 8.67 -18.87 6.24
CA LEU A 72 8.16 -18.12 5.11
C LEU A 72 6.66 -18.37 4.89
N SER A 73 6.23 -19.64 4.88
CA SER A 73 4.83 -20.01 4.63
C SER A 73 3.84 -19.34 5.57
N SER A 74 4.16 -19.27 6.87
CA SER A 74 3.29 -18.62 7.84
C SER A 74 3.30 -17.10 7.68
N ILE A 75 4.45 -16.50 7.34
CA ILE A 75 4.49 -15.06 7.03
C ILE A 75 3.64 -14.73 5.80
N GLN A 76 3.73 -15.54 4.75
CA GLN A 76 2.94 -15.40 3.53
C GLN A 76 1.44 -15.56 3.80
N ALA A 77 1.07 -16.51 4.67
CA ALA A 77 -0.31 -16.70 5.12
C ALA A 77 -0.84 -15.48 5.89
N CYS A 78 -0.05 -14.95 6.83
CA CYS A 78 -0.38 -13.70 7.52
C CYS A 78 -0.56 -12.55 6.52
N ALA A 79 0.36 -12.39 5.58
CA ALA A 79 0.25 -11.33 4.59
C ALA A 79 -1.00 -11.45 3.73
N ALA A 80 -1.33 -12.67 3.27
CA ALA A 80 -2.53 -12.93 2.47
C ALA A 80 -3.82 -12.53 3.22
N VAL A 81 -3.94 -12.95 4.47
CA VAL A 81 -5.09 -12.62 5.34
C VAL A 81 -5.15 -11.12 5.63
N GLY A 82 -4.02 -10.54 6.03
CA GLY A 82 -3.96 -9.15 6.44
C GLY A 82 -4.05 -8.15 5.29
N GLN A 83 -3.60 -8.49 4.09
CA GLN A 83 -3.72 -7.62 2.90
C GLN A 83 -5.20 -7.36 2.56
N SER A 84 -6.05 -8.38 2.66
CA SER A 84 -7.50 -8.23 2.48
C SER A 84 -8.07 -7.22 3.50
N ARG A 85 -7.66 -7.34 4.77
CA ARG A 85 -8.08 -6.41 5.83
C ARG A 85 -7.58 -4.99 5.61
N LEU A 86 -6.34 -4.84 5.16
CA LEU A 86 -5.71 -3.55 4.86
C LEU A 86 -6.47 -2.83 3.74
N MET A 87 -6.80 -3.54 2.66
CA MET A 87 -7.58 -2.95 1.56
C MET A 87 -8.99 -2.55 1.98
N LEU A 88 -9.68 -3.38 2.77
CA LEU A 88 -11.02 -3.03 3.27
C LEU A 88 -10.98 -1.75 4.10
N LEU A 89 -9.94 -1.57 4.93
CA LEU A 89 -9.77 -0.36 5.72
C LEU A 89 -9.54 0.86 4.82
N TYR A 90 -8.61 0.79 3.87
CA TYR A 90 -8.39 1.88 2.91
C TYR A 90 -9.65 2.22 2.12
N GLU A 91 -10.34 1.21 1.58
CA GLU A 91 -11.59 1.41 0.82
C GLU A 91 -12.64 2.11 1.67
N THR A 92 -12.86 1.64 2.90
CA THR A 92 -13.83 2.24 3.82
C THR A 92 -13.53 3.70 4.11
N LEU A 93 -12.25 4.02 4.33
CA LEU A 93 -11.84 5.38 4.71
C LEU A 93 -11.82 6.34 3.52
N PHE A 94 -11.26 5.94 2.39
CA PHE A 94 -11.26 6.78 1.18
C PHE A 94 -12.67 7.01 0.63
N ALA A 95 -13.60 6.05 0.80
CA ALA A 95 -14.99 6.22 0.40
C ALA A 95 -15.69 7.39 1.13
N ARG A 96 -15.30 7.69 2.38
CA ARG A 96 -15.80 8.86 3.13
C ARG A 96 -15.45 10.19 2.43
N HIS A 97 -14.41 10.18 1.60
CA HIS A 97 -13.94 11.33 0.81
C HIS A 97 -14.29 11.22 -0.68
N GLN A 98 -15.23 10.33 -1.04
CA GLN A 98 -15.67 10.08 -2.42
C GLN A 98 -14.53 9.62 -3.35
N LEU A 99 -13.49 9.01 -2.76
CA LEU A 99 -12.39 8.38 -3.47
C LEU A 99 -12.55 6.86 -3.43
N ARG A 100 -12.18 6.21 -4.54
CA ARG A 100 -12.04 4.76 -4.66
C ARG A 100 -10.57 4.40 -4.54
N VAL A 101 -10.30 3.16 -4.16
CA VAL A 101 -8.94 2.61 -4.15
C VAL A 101 -8.77 1.56 -5.23
N ALA A 102 -7.55 1.40 -5.71
CA ALA A 102 -7.18 0.33 -6.62
C ALA A 102 -5.96 -0.40 -6.08
N GLN A 103 -6.08 -1.70 -5.82
CA GLN A 103 -4.97 -2.52 -5.33
C GLN A 103 -4.02 -2.88 -6.47
N LEU A 104 -2.73 -2.66 -6.26
CA LEU A 104 -1.67 -3.29 -7.05
C LEU A 104 -0.74 -4.03 -6.08
N LEU A 105 -0.52 -5.31 -6.35
CA LEU A 105 0.49 -6.09 -5.64
C LEU A 105 1.63 -6.37 -6.62
N LEU A 106 2.84 -5.98 -6.25
CA LEU A 106 4.03 -6.10 -7.08
C LEU A 106 5.13 -6.82 -6.30
N THR A 107 6.00 -7.51 -7.00
CA THR A 107 7.27 -8.00 -6.45
C THR A 107 8.42 -7.25 -7.12
N HIS A 108 9.61 -7.23 -6.51
CA HIS A 108 10.81 -6.70 -7.16
C HIS A 108 11.09 -7.42 -8.51
N GLN A 109 10.81 -8.72 -8.58
CA GLN A 109 10.91 -9.48 -9.84
C GLN A 109 9.96 -8.98 -10.93
N ASP A 110 8.79 -8.43 -10.58
CA ASP A 110 7.89 -7.82 -11.56
C ASP A 110 8.48 -6.55 -12.16
N LEU A 111 9.24 -5.81 -11.37
CA LEU A 111 9.84 -4.54 -11.75
C LEU A 111 11.16 -4.73 -12.52
N ASP A 112 11.87 -5.83 -12.27
CA ASP A 112 13.06 -6.22 -13.05
C ASP A 112 12.72 -6.77 -14.46
N SER A 113 11.51 -7.29 -14.64
CA SER A 113 11.06 -7.80 -15.94
C SER A 113 10.51 -6.68 -16.82
N ARG A 114 11.19 -6.38 -17.94
CA ARG A 114 10.77 -5.34 -18.89
C ARG A 114 9.30 -5.42 -19.30
N THR A 115 8.77 -6.63 -19.48
CA THR A 115 7.37 -6.84 -19.87
C THR A 115 6.42 -6.58 -18.71
N ARG A 116 6.72 -7.11 -17.51
CA ARG A 116 5.85 -6.94 -16.34
C ARG A 116 5.89 -5.50 -15.82
N TYR A 117 7.06 -4.88 -15.80
CA TYR A 117 7.26 -3.45 -15.56
C TYR A 117 6.36 -2.60 -16.46
N ARG A 118 6.39 -2.84 -17.78
CA ARG A 118 5.56 -2.08 -18.74
C ARG A 118 4.07 -2.26 -18.45
N ASN A 119 3.65 -3.46 -18.08
CA ASN A 119 2.25 -3.73 -17.76
C ASN A 119 1.84 -3.02 -16.45
N ALA A 120 2.66 -3.09 -15.40
CA ALA A 120 2.43 -2.39 -14.14
C ALA A 120 2.33 -0.87 -14.35
N ARG A 121 3.28 -0.29 -15.08
CA ARG A 121 3.24 1.14 -15.48
C ARG A 121 1.98 1.49 -16.24
N ASN A 122 1.63 0.72 -17.27
CA ASN A 122 0.46 1.01 -18.10
C ASN A 122 -0.82 0.99 -17.25
N THR A 123 -0.97 0.01 -16.35
CA THR A 123 -2.09 -0.05 -15.42
C THR A 123 -2.11 1.16 -14.49
N LEU A 124 -0.98 1.51 -13.89
CA LEU A 124 -0.87 2.66 -12.99
C LEU A 124 -1.24 3.98 -13.71
N GLU A 125 -0.71 4.20 -14.91
CA GLU A 125 -1.04 5.36 -15.73
C GLU A 125 -2.52 5.42 -16.11
N GLN A 126 -3.16 4.28 -16.42
CA GLN A 126 -4.61 4.28 -16.67
C GLN A 126 -5.40 4.60 -15.40
N LEU A 127 -5.02 4.05 -14.24
CA LEU A 127 -5.68 4.33 -12.96
C LEU A 127 -5.61 5.82 -12.60
N LEU A 128 -4.46 6.46 -12.79
CA LEU A 128 -4.26 7.88 -12.49
C LEU A 128 -5.06 8.84 -13.38
N ARG A 129 -5.57 8.36 -14.53
CA ARG A 129 -6.53 9.14 -15.35
C ARG A 129 -7.88 9.28 -14.67
N PHE A 130 -8.25 8.33 -13.79
CA PHE A 130 -9.46 8.43 -12.99
C PHE A 130 -9.20 9.29 -11.76
N ARG A 131 -9.65 10.54 -11.79
CA ARG A 131 -9.38 11.53 -10.73
C ARG A 131 -9.87 11.12 -9.33
N SER A 132 -10.81 10.18 -9.26
CA SER A 132 -11.39 9.65 -8.02
C SER A 132 -10.79 8.32 -7.58
N VAL A 133 -9.64 7.91 -8.11
CA VAL A 133 -8.97 6.66 -7.75
C VAL A 133 -7.60 6.95 -7.13
N VAL A 134 -7.33 6.35 -5.97
CA VAL A 134 -6.03 6.34 -5.32
C VAL A 134 -5.45 4.93 -5.40
N PRO A 135 -4.38 4.69 -6.19
CA PRO A 135 -3.69 3.41 -6.20
C PRO A 135 -3.06 3.13 -4.84
N ILE A 136 -3.31 1.95 -4.30
CA ILE A 136 -2.66 1.41 -3.09
C ILE A 136 -1.77 0.26 -3.53
N ILE A 137 -0.46 0.48 -3.47
CA ILE A 137 0.57 -0.47 -3.87
C ILE A 137 1.18 -1.08 -2.62
N ASN A 138 1.38 -2.39 -2.62
CA ASN A 138 2.14 -3.09 -1.60
C ASN A 138 2.91 -4.24 -2.27
N GLU A 139 3.90 -4.78 -1.56
CA GLU A 139 4.56 -5.99 -2.01
C GLU A 139 3.57 -7.17 -2.04
N ASN A 140 3.69 -8.04 -3.05
CA ASN A 140 2.93 -9.28 -3.13
C ASN A 140 3.56 -10.37 -2.24
N ASP A 141 3.56 -10.10 -0.93
CA ASP A 141 4.17 -10.95 0.10
C ASP A 141 3.73 -12.42 -0.01
N SER A 142 2.51 -12.71 -0.47
CA SER A 142 1.99 -14.08 -0.59
C SER A 142 2.72 -14.95 -1.62
N VAL A 143 3.47 -14.34 -2.55
CA VAL A 143 4.23 -15.05 -3.58
C VAL A 143 5.69 -14.60 -3.68
N ALA A 144 6.06 -13.51 -2.99
CA ALA A 144 7.43 -13.08 -2.90
C ALA A 144 8.27 -14.12 -2.13
N VAL A 145 9.45 -14.43 -2.67
CA VAL A 145 10.43 -15.35 -2.09
C VAL A 145 11.59 -14.54 -1.52
N GLU A 146 11.82 -14.70 -0.21
CA GLU A 146 12.91 -14.11 0.60
C GLU A 146 13.48 -12.78 0.11
N GLU A 147 12.66 -11.74 0.17
CA GLU A 147 13.15 -10.39 0.48
C GLU A 147 12.55 -9.80 1.76
N LEU A 148 11.55 -10.42 2.42
CA LEU A 148 10.80 -10.05 3.67
C LEU A 148 11.66 -9.55 4.86
N ARG A 149 12.49 -8.55 4.61
CA ARG A 149 13.41 -7.88 5.51
C ARG A 149 12.86 -6.48 5.69
N PHE A 150 13.13 -5.88 6.84
CA PHE A 150 12.71 -4.52 7.09
C PHE A 150 13.32 -3.58 6.02
N GLY A 151 12.49 -2.94 5.19
CA GLY A 151 12.93 -1.93 4.22
C GLY A 151 12.40 -2.09 2.78
N ASP A 152 11.72 -3.18 2.45
CA ASP A 152 11.33 -3.47 1.05
C ASP A 152 10.39 -2.43 0.46
N ASN A 153 9.39 -1.98 1.24
CA ASN A 153 8.45 -0.96 0.76
C ASN A 153 9.10 0.43 0.55
N ASP A 154 10.28 0.71 1.12
CA ASP A 154 11.03 1.93 0.80
C ASP A 154 11.65 1.81 -0.61
N ARG A 155 12.26 0.67 -0.93
CA ARG A 155 12.74 0.36 -2.28
C ARG A 155 11.59 0.32 -3.29
N LEU A 156 10.51 -0.38 -2.98
CA LEU A 156 9.31 -0.44 -3.82
C LEU A 156 8.77 0.96 -4.09
N SER A 157 8.79 1.86 -3.10
CA SER A 157 8.34 3.24 -3.31
C SER A 157 9.21 4.02 -4.30
N ALA A 158 10.53 3.79 -4.29
CA ALA A 158 11.44 4.37 -5.26
C ALA A 158 11.22 3.78 -6.67
N GLU A 159 11.00 2.47 -6.77
CA GLU A 159 10.72 1.81 -8.04
C GLU A 159 9.35 2.23 -8.61
N VAL A 160 8.35 2.41 -7.76
CA VAL A 160 7.03 2.95 -8.14
C VAL A 160 7.14 4.40 -8.62
N ALA A 161 8.02 5.21 -8.03
CA ALA A 161 8.20 6.60 -8.43
C ALA A 161 8.77 6.76 -9.85
N ILE A 162 9.39 5.71 -10.41
CA ILE A 162 9.92 5.69 -11.78
C ILE A 162 9.03 4.94 -12.79
N LEU A 163 7.94 4.30 -12.34
CA LEU A 163 6.91 3.73 -13.21
C LEU A 163 6.27 4.84 -14.05
#